data_AF-A0A9N8ZWP4-F1
#
_entry.id   AF-A0A9N8ZWP4-F1
#
_cell.length_a   1.000
_cell.length_b   1.000
_cell.length_c   1.000
_cell.angle_alpha   90.00
_cell.angle_beta   90.00
_cell.angle_gamma   90.00
#
_symmetry.space_group_name_H-M   'P 1'
#
loop_
_entity.id
_entity.type
_entity.pdbx_description
1 polymer ?
#
loop_
_entity_poly.entity_id
_entity_poly.type
_entity_poly.pdbx_seq_one_letter_code
_entity_poly.pdbx_strand_id
1 'polypeptide(L)'
;MSDFDDKLSQLLVLFKDANKTSLHDALKRAKGDLESAVNIYLDQERRKRPLKQPKLEYFFNDMSKKIKLDDSDIHSTSEETKKIVQIGKIPAEITVNQQTSVKEVNLNDVLKWPPSLTNSRSFKKSPRRIIKPVLQLFRPQDISEKTPCTLIHDVLPKELANSLLKVMLKESETWHRNQWWLFERLVTSPRTSSFYISNEVKNIYDGDVYYNGEKTVNARQFLPEMEEARKIIMNIVNEKRKNRVM
;
A
#
# COMPACT_ATOMS: atom_id res chain seq x y z
N MET A 1 -22.40 6.17 53.95
CA MET A 1 -21.39 7.14 53.44
C MET A 1 -19.95 6.64 53.61
N SER A 2 -19.63 5.74 54.56
CA SER A 2 -18.25 5.26 54.78
C SER A 2 -17.64 4.46 53.61
N ASP A 3 -18.40 3.58 52.97
CA ASP A 3 -17.87 2.66 51.95
C ASP A 3 -17.35 3.35 50.66
N PHE A 4 -17.83 4.56 50.36
CA PHE A 4 -17.46 5.28 49.14
C PHE A 4 -16.11 6.00 49.27
N ASP A 5 -15.85 6.57 50.45
CA ASP A 5 -14.59 7.26 50.76
C ASP A 5 -13.43 6.26 50.96
N ASP A 6 -13.72 5.07 51.48
CA ASP A 6 -12.75 3.98 51.61
C ASP A 6 -12.30 3.47 50.22
N LYS A 7 -13.25 3.29 49.28
CA LYS A 7 -12.95 2.90 47.89
C LYS A 7 -12.20 3.98 47.13
N LEU A 8 -12.50 5.26 47.37
CA LEU A 8 -11.77 6.38 46.77
C LEU A 8 -10.33 6.45 47.29
N SER A 9 -10.11 6.16 48.58
CA SER A 9 -8.78 6.09 49.18
C SER A 9 -7.96 4.95 48.58
N GLN A 10 -8.56 3.78 48.34
CA GLN A 10 -7.91 2.66 47.64
C GLN A 10 -7.50 3.02 46.20
N LEU A 11 -8.34 3.74 45.46
CA LEU A 11 -8.01 4.18 44.10
C LEU A 11 -6.88 5.22 44.06
N LEU A 12 -6.79 6.11 45.04
CA LEU A 12 -5.70 7.08 45.14
C LEU A 12 -4.35 6.42 45.48
N VAL A 13 -4.37 5.31 46.23
CA VAL A 13 -3.16 4.51 46.48
C VAL A 13 -2.69 3.82 45.19
N LEU A 14 -3.62 3.31 44.37
CA LEU A 14 -3.32 2.65 43.10
C LEU A 14 -2.87 3.63 42.01
N PHE A 15 -3.46 4.82 41.94
CA PHE A 15 -3.15 5.84 40.95
C PHE A 15 -2.64 7.12 41.61
N LYS A 16 -1.36 7.12 41.99
CA LYS A 16 -0.69 8.24 42.69
C LYS A 16 -0.68 9.54 41.89
N ASP A 17 -0.70 9.46 40.57
CA ASP A 17 -0.62 10.62 39.65
C ASP A 17 -2.00 11.06 39.14
N ALA A 18 -3.10 10.46 39.64
CA ALA A 18 -4.44 10.71 39.11
C ALA A 18 -5.15 11.89 39.78
N ASN A 19 -5.92 12.63 38.97
CA ASN A 19 -6.78 13.70 39.47
C ASN A 19 -7.95 13.13 40.29
N LYS A 20 -8.01 13.49 41.58
CA LYS A 20 -9.03 13.05 42.56
C LYS A 20 -10.46 13.27 42.07
N THR A 21 -10.73 14.36 41.35
CA THR A 21 -12.04 14.69 40.80
C THR A 21 -12.48 13.71 39.69
N SER A 22 -11.54 13.30 38.84
CA SER A 22 -11.80 12.35 37.75
C SER A 22 -12.09 10.94 38.28
N LEU A 23 -11.39 10.51 39.34
CA LEU A 23 -11.63 9.23 40.01
C LEU A 23 -12.97 9.20 40.75
N HIS A 24 -13.31 10.29 41.43
CA HIS A 24 -14.60 10.43 42.10
C HIS A 24 -15.78 10.39 41.12
N ASP A 25 -15.64 11.06 39.96
CA ASP A 25 -16.65 11.01 38.89
C ASP A 25 -16.74 9.64 38.22
N ALA A 26 -15.65 8.87 38.16
CA ALA A 26 -15.66 7.49 37.68
C ALA A 26 -16.39 6.56 38.67
N LEU A 27 -16.12 6.70 39.98
CA LEU A 27 -16.80 5.97 41.05
C LEU A 27 -18.30 6.28 41.11
N LYS A 28 -18.69 7.54 40.91
CA LYS A 28 -20.11 7.93 40.83
C LYS A 28 -20.83 7.26 39.66
N ARG A 29 -20.17 7.16 38.50
CA ARG A 29 -20.73 6.46 37.33
C ARG A 29 -20.81 4.95 37.53
N ALA A 30 -19.84 4.38 38.23
CA ALA A 30 -19.77 2.95 38.53
C ALA A 30 -20.65 2.50 39.71
N LYS A 31 -21.43 3.41 40.32
CA LYS A 31 -22.30 3.12 41.49
C LYS A 31 -21.59 2.39 42.64
N GLY A 32 -20.31 2.72 42.87
CA GLY A 32 -19.54 2.16 43.99
C GLY A 32 -18.84 0.82 43.72
N ASP A 33 -18.80 0.36 42.47
CA ASP A 33 -17.95 -0.76 42.05
C ASP A 33 -16.56 -0.28 41.59
N LEU A 34 -15.51 -0.97 42.07
CA LEU A 34 -14.13 -0.50 41.99
C LEU A 34 -13.49 -0.85 40.64
N GLU A 35 -13.72 -2.07 40.14
CA GLU A 35 -13.19 -2.51 38.83
C GLU A 35 -13.80 -1.71 37.68
N SER A 36 -15.11 -1.51 37.75
CA SER A 36 -15.84 -0.67 36.79
C SER A 36 -15.34 0.78 36.81
N ALA A 37 -15.03 1.35 37.99
CA ALA A 37 -14.49 2.70 38.10
C ALA A 37 -13.08 2.83 37.49
N VAL A 38 -12.21 1.84 37.69
CA VAL A 38 -10.86 1.80 37.09
C VAL A 38 -10.93 1.78 35.57
N ASN A 39 -11.79 0.94 35.00
CA ASN A 39 -11.95 0.81 33.55
C ASN A 39 -12.49 2.12 32.92
N ILE A 40 -13.46 2.76 33.58
CA ILE A 40 -13.99 4.07 33.15
C ILE A 40 -12.90 5.14 33.22
N TYR A 41 -12.07 5.16 34.27
CA TYR A 41 -10.97 6.11 34.41
C TYR A 41 -9.90 5.92 33.32
N LEU A 42 -9.50 4.67 33.05
CA LEU A 42 -8.52 4.35 32.01
C LEU A 42 -9.03 4.71 30.60
N ASP A 43 -10.32 4.52 30.32
CA ASP A 43 -10.93 4.93 29.04
C ASP A 43 -10.97 6.46 28.90
N GLN A 44 -11.25 7.20 29.98
CA GLN A 44 -11.17 8.67 29.99
C GLN A 44 -9.74 9.17 29.72
N GLU A 45 -8.74 8.57 30.35
CA GLU A 45 -7.34 8.94 30.14
C GLU A 45 -6.85 8.58 28.72
N ARG A 46 -7.33 7.49 28.13
CA ARG A 46 -7.06 7.17 26.72
C ARG A 46 -7.65 8.20 25.76
N ARG A 47 -8.83 8.73 26.06
CA ARG A 47 -9.50 9.75 25.22
C ARG A 47 -8.89 11.15 25.37
N LYS A 48 -8.31 11.48 26.53
CA LYS A 48 -7.63 12.77 26.77
C LYS A 48 -6.26 12.87 26.11
N ARG A 49 -5.59 11.74 25.83
CA ARG A 49 -4.33 11.75 25.10
C ARG A 49 -4.63 12.09 23.63
N PRO A 50 -4.30 13.30 23.13
CA PRO A 50 -4.36 13.52 21.70
C PRO A 50 -3.43 12.49 21.05
N LEU A 51 -3.94 11.76 20.07
CA LEU A 51 -3.13 10.97 19.15
C LEU A 51 -2.14 11.97 18.52
N LYS A 52 -0.91 12.04 19.05
CA LYS A 52 0.16 12.83 18.44
C LYS A 52 0.38 12.20 17.07
N GLN A 53 -0.16 12.83 16.03
CA GLN A 53 0.19 12.50 14.66
C GLN A 53 1.71 12.70 14.53
N PRO A 54 2.48 11.68 14.12
CA PRO A 54 3.89 11.88 13.84
C PRO A 54 3.99 12.93 12.73
N LYS A 55 4.74 14.01 12.97
CA LYS A 55 4.99 15.02 11.94
C LYS A 55 5.70 14.35 10.76
N LEU A 56 5.31 14.70 9.52
CA LEU A 56 5.95 14.18 8.30
C LEU A 56 7.48 14.36 8.30
N GLU A 57 8.00 15.36 9.02
CA GLU A 57 9.44 15.60 9.18
C GLU A 57 10.20 14.39 9.76
N TYR A 58 9.56 13.57 10.60
CA TYR A 58 10.16 12.33 11.10
C TYR A 58 10.32 11.30 9.99
N PHE A 59 9.40 11.26 9.02
CA PHE A 59 9.41 10.29 7.92
C PHE A 59 10.58 10.52 6.96
N PHE A 60 10.85 11.79 6.61
CA PHE A 60 11.96 12.15 5.73
C PHE A 60 13.33 11.97 6.41
N ASN A 61 13.43 12.30 7.70
CA ASN A 61 14.69 12.15 8.44
C ASN A 61 15.09 10.69 8.69
N ASP A 62 14.12 9.78 8.85
CA ASP A 62 14.40 8.36 9.04
C ASP A 62 14.90 7.70 7.74
N MET A 63 14.35 8.12 6.60
CA MET A 63 14.82 7.68 5.27
C MET A 63 16.26 8.13 4.97
N SER A 64 16.64 9.36 5.36
CA SER A 64 18.02 9.84 5.17
C SER A 64 19.04 9.15 6.10
N LYS A 65 18.62 8.65 7.26
CA LYS A 65 19.50 7.89 8.17
C LYS A 65 19.74 6.46 7.68
N LYS A 66 18.72 5.84 7.07
CA LYS A 66 18.82 4.47 6.52
C LYS A 66 19.71 4.38 5.28
N ILE A 67 19.92 5.48 4.57
CA ILE A 67 20.82 5.56 3.40
C ILE A 67 22.30 5.76 3.79
N LYS A 68 22.61 6.03 5.07
CA LYS A 68 23.99 6.35 5.54
C LYS A 68 24.68 5.26 6.38
N LEU A 69 24.17 4.03 6.36
CA LEU A 69 24.80 2.88 7.00
C LEU A 69 24.82 1.74 5.99
N ASP A 70 25.92 1.66 5.24
CA ASP A 70 26.59 0.45 4.72
C ASP A 70 27.73 0.89 3.79
N ASP A 71 28.70 1.62 4.34
CA ASP A 71 29.99 1.92 3.68
C ASP A 71 31.12 1.65 4.68
N SER A 72 31.23 0.40 5.11
CA SER A 72 32.46 -0.13 5.70
C SER A 72 32.45 -1.64 5.54
N ASP A 73 32.95 -2.11 4.39
CA ASP A 73 33.99 -3.13 4.36
C ASP A 73 34.54 -3.36 2.94
N ILE A 74 35.87 -3.48 2.89
CA ILE A 74 36.76 -3.93 1.79
C ILE A 74 37.48 -2.82 1.00
N HIS A 75 38.62 -2.40 1.56
CA HIS A 75 39.82 -2.03 0.81
C HIS A 75 40.41 -3.25 0.09
N SER A 76 40.75 -3.13 -1.21
CA SER A 76 42.15 -3.13 -1.67
C SER A 76 42.29 -3.02 -3.20
N THR A 77 43.06 -2.00 -3.62
CA THR A 77 43.98 -1.94 -4.80
C THR A 77 43.38 -2.08 -6.20
N SER A 78 43.19 -0.95 -6.92
CA SER A 78 44.09 -0.38 -7.96
C SER A 78 44.01 -1.19 -9.26
N GLU A 79 43.68 -0.65 -10.43
CA GLU A 79 44.33 0.43 -11.17
C GLU A 79 43.42 0.92 -12.32
N GLU A 80 43.88 1.96 -13.04
CA GLU A 80 43.43 2.37 -14.37
C GLU A 80 42.26 3.36 -14.49
N THR A 81 42.66 4.62 -14.36
CA THR A 81 42.07 5.77 -15.03
C THR A 81 41.83 5.51 -16.54
N LYS A 82 40.69 6.04 -17.03
CA LYS A 82 40.35 6.36 -18.44
C LYS A 82 39.88 5.21 -19.34
N LYS A 83 38.55 5.13 -19.52
CA LYS A 83 37.87 4.99 -20.83
C LYS A 83 36.35 5.15 -20.67
N ILE A 84 35.88 6.40 -20.68
CA ILE A 84 34.49 6.67 -21.05
C ILE A 84 34.51 6.89 -22.57
N VAL A 85 34.18 5.82 -23.30
CA VAL A 85 33.94 5.87 -24.75
C VAL A 85 32.46 6.14 -24.97
N GLN A 86 32.19 7.38 -25.38
CA GLN A 86 31.28 7.81 -26.45
C GLN A 86 30.03 6.96 -26.75
N ILE A 87 28.87 7.57 -26.56
CA ILE A 87 27.66 7.24 -27.33
C ILE A 87 27.20 8.51 -28.07
N GLY A 88 27.30 8.45 -29.40
CA GLY A 88 26.30 8.99 -30.33
C GLY A 88 26.15 10.50 -30.49
N LYS A 89 26.84 11.07 -31.47
CA LYS A 89 26.51 12.36 -32.11
C LYS A 89 25.11 12.31 -32.73
N ILE A 90 24.30 13.34 -32.48
CA ILE A 90 23.16 13.72 -33.34
C ILE A 90 23.51 15.11 -33.91
N PRO A 91 23.42 15.33 -35.23
CA PRO A 91 23.97 16.52 -35.88
C PRO A 91 23.17 17.78 -35.58
N ALA A 92 23.90 18.87 -35.39
CA ALA A 92 23.40 20.23 -35.35
C ALA A 92 22.90 20.65 -36.74
N GLU A 93 21.76 21.35 -36.73
CA GLU A 93 21.27 22.38 -37.67
C GLU A 93 19.82 22.15 -38.12
N ILE A 94 18.88 22.56 -37.27
CA ILE A 94 17.66 23.20 -37.73
C ILE A 94 17.54 24.51 -36.96
N THR A 95 17.92 25.59 -37.63
CA THR A 95 17.63 26.96 -37.26
C THR A 95 16.12 27.16 -37.23
N VAL A 96 15.55 27.32 -36.03
CA VAL A 96 14.27 28.02 -35.85
C VAL A 96 14.43 28.97 -34.68
N ASN A 97 14.50 30.26 -35.03
CA ASN A 97 14.19 31.36 -34.15
C ASN A 97 12.82 31.12 -33.51
N GLN A 98 12.76 31.03 -32.18
CA GLN A 98 11.65 31.53 -31.38
C GLN A 98 12.09 31.60 -29.92
N GLN A 99 12.17 32.82 -29.41
CA GLN A 99 12.21 33.10 -27.98
C GLN A 99 11.04 32.39 -27.30
N THR A 100 11.31 31.34 -26.55
CA THR A 100 10.41 30.90 -25.49
C THR A 100 11.25 30.77 -24.23
N SER A 101 11.03 31.70 -23.30
CA SER A 101 11.56 31.61 -21.95
C SER A 101 11.11 30.28 -21.35
N VAL A 102 12.02 29.33 -21.19
CA VAL A 102 11.76 28.11 -20.43
C VAL A 102 11.58 28.56 -18.98
N LYS A 103 10.32 28.73 -18.57
CA LYS A 103 9.99 28.92 -17.15
C LYS A 103 10.37 27.61 -16.47
N GLU A 104 11.33 27.66 -15.56
CA GLU A 104 11.60 26.58 -14.63
C GLU A 104 10.28 26.24 -13.93
N VAL A 105 9.68 25.12 -14.31
CA VAL A 105 8.45 24.67 -13.68
C VAL A 105 8.84 24.01 -12.37
N ASN A 106 8.61 24.71 -11.27
CA ASN A 106 8.84 24.18 -9.94
C ASN A 106 7.95 22.94 -9.76
N LEU A 107 8.54 21.77 -9.47
CA LEU A 107 7.79 20.51 -9.32
C LEU A 107 6.67 20.61 -8.27
N ASN A 108 6.87 21.46 -7.26
CA ASN A 108 5.87 21.75 -6.25
C ASN A 108 4.63 22.46 -6.82
N ASP A 109 4.74 23.21 -7.92
CA ASP A 109 3.60 23.85 -8.57
C ASP A 109 2.80 22.89 -9.44
N VAL A 110 3.44 21.84 -9.98
CA VAL A 110 2.78 20.77 -10.75
C VAL A 110 2.05 19.80 -9.83
N LEU A 111 2.62 19.54 -8.65
CA LEU A 111 2.05 18.62 -7.66
C LEU A 111 1.02 19.29 -6.74
N LYS A 112 0.85 20.61 -6.80
CA LYS A 112 -0.22 21.30 -6.09
C LYS A 112 -1.57 20.89 -6.69
N TRP A 113 -2.44 20.37 -5.84
CA TRP A 113 -3.86 20.28 -6.15
C TRP A 113 -4.37 21.68 -6.54
N PRO A 114 -5.22 21.80 -7.58
CA PRO A 114 -5.63 23.10 -8.07
C PRO A 114 -6.27 23.91 -6.92
N PRO A 115 -5.85 25.17 -6.70
CA PRO A 115 -6.32 26.00 -5.58
C PRO A 115 -7.80 26.43 -5.71
N SER A 116 -8.52 25.96 -6.73
CA SER A 116 -9.93 26.29 -6.98
C SER A 116 -10.92 25.65 -6.02
N LEU A 117 -10.45 24.93 -4.98
CA LEU A 117 -11.31 24.36 -3.94
C LEU A 117 -11.20 25.04 -2.57
N THR A 118 -10.54 26.20 -2.44
CA THR A 118 -10.37 26.82 -1.10
C THR A 118 -10.93 28.23 -0.93
N ASN A 119 -11.39 28.92 -1.97
CA ASN A 119 -12.00 30.26 -1.83
C ASN A 119 -13.15 30.54 -2.82
N SER A 120 -14.19 29.72 -2.78
CA SER A 120 -15.51 30.08 -3.30
C SER A 120 -16.56 29.84 -2.24
N ARG A 121 -17.21 30.91 -1.76
CA ARG A 121 -18.45 30.87 -0.94
C ARG A 121 -19.66 30.30 -1.72
N SER A 122 -19.41 29.54 -2.78
CA SER A 122 -20.39 28.76 -3.51
C SER A 122 -19.78 27.43 -3.92
N PHE A 123 -19.46 26.58 -2.94
CA PHE A 123 -19.46 25.14 -3.22
C PHE A 123 -20.90 24.79 -3.60
N LYS A 124 -21.21 24.83 -4.90
CA LYS A 124 -22.35 24.09 -5.44
C LYS A 124 -22.17 22.69 -4.88
N LYS A 125 -23.11 22.28 -4.00
CA LYS A 125 -23.11 20.97 -3.35
C LYS A 125 -22.66 19.98 -4.41
N SER A 126 -21.51 19.33 -4.19
CA SER A 126 -21.03 18.29 -5.09
C SER A 126 -22.24 17.42 -5.40
N PRO A 127 -22.48 17.07 -6.69
CA PRO A 127 -23.65 16.29 -7.05
C PRO A 127 -23.68 15.11 -6.09
N ARG A 128 -24.75 15.02 -5.28
CA ARG A 128 -24.90 13.94 -4.29
C ARG A 128 -24.51 12.70 -5.05
N ARG A 129 -23.52 11.95 -4.56
CA ARG A 129 -23.06 10.71 -5.20
C ARG A 129 -24.34 9.98 -5.61
N ILE A 130 -24.62 9.91 -6.91
CA ILE A 130 -25.75 9.15 -7.39
C ILE A 130 -25.33 7.74 -7.09
N ILE A 131 -25.79 7.22 -5.94
CA ILE A 131 -25.55 5.84 -5.53
C ILE A 131 -26.32 5.04 -6.56
N LYS A 132 -25.64 4.67 -7.65
CA LYS A 132 -26.19 3.73 -8.62
C LYS A 132 -26.54 2.46 -7.82
N PRO A 133 -27.72 1.85 -8.05
CA PRO A 133 -28.06 0.62 -7.39
C PRO A 133 -26.96 -0.42 -7.66
N VAL A 134 -26.67 -1.24 -6.65
CA VAL A 134 -25.67 -2.31 -6.77
C VAL A 134 -26.08 -3.22 -7.92
N LEU A 135 -25.20 -3.37 -8.91
CA LEU A 135 -25.43 -4.26 -10.03
C LEU A 135 -25.34 -5.70 -9.53
N GLN A 136 -26.50 -6.37 -9.42
CA GLN A 136 -26.58 -7.78 -9.07
C GLN A 136 -26.56 -8.62 -10.34
N LEU A 137 -25.59 -9.53 -10.42
CA LEU A 137 -25.42 -10.48 -11.53
C LEU A 137 -25.67 -11.87 -10.97
N PHE A 138 -26.68 -12.58 -11.49
CA PHE A 138 -27.05 -13.92 -11.00
C PHE A 138 -26.62 -15.01 -11.95
N ARG A 139 -26.68 -14.75 -13.25
CA ARG A 139 -26.33 -15.71 -14.29
C ARG A 139 -25.01 -15.33 -14.95
N PRO A 140 -24.20 -16.30 -15.42
CA PRO A 140 -22.94 -16.00 -16.09
C PRO A 140 -23.12 -15.16 -17.37
N GLN A 141 -24.25 -15.29 -18.07
CA GLN A 141 -24.59 -14.47 -19.24
C GLN A 141 -24.75 -12.98 -18.88
N ASP A 142 -25.28 -12.69 -17.68
CA ASP A 142 -25.48 -11.31 -17.24
C ASP A 142 -24.13 -10.56 -17.12
N ILE A 143 -23.02 -11.28 -16.91
CA ILE A 143 -21.68 -10.70 -16.79
C ILE A 143 -21.25 -10.08 -18.11
N SER A 144 -21.35 -10.82 -19.23
CA SER A 144 -20.95 -10.32 -20.54
C SER A 144 -21.86 -9.21 -21.06
N GLU A 145 -23.14 -9.21 -20.67
CA GLU A 145 -24.11 -8.20 -21.12
C GLU A 145 -24.00 -6.90 -20.33
N LYS A 146 -23.82 -6.98 -19.01
CA LYS A 146 -23.91 -5.82 -18.11
C LYS A 146 -22.55 -5.30 -17.66
N THR A 147 -21.46 -5.99 -17.98
CA THR A 147 -20.10 -5.57 -17.63
C THR A 147 -19.15 -5.69 -18.82
N PRO A 148 -18.06 -4.90 -18.87
CA PRO A 148 -17.01 -5.07 -19.87
C PRO A 148 -16.11 -6.31 -19.61
N CYS A 149 -16.51 -7.20 -18.69
CA CYS A 149 -15.75 -8.37 -18.28
C CYS A 149 -16.26 -9.63 -18.98
N THR A 150 -15.34 -10.56 -19.30
CA THR A 150 -15.68 -11.88 -19.84
C THR A 150 -15.26 -12.94 -18.83
N LEU A 151 -16.20 -13.82 -18.47
CA LEU A 151 -15.93 -14.98 -17.63
C LEU A 151 -15.74 -16.21 -18.52
N ILE A 152 -14.61 -16.90 -18.36
CA ILE A 152 -14.28 -18.13 -19.08
C ILE A 152 -14.12 -19.22 -18.04
N HIS A 153 -14.89 -20.30 -18.17
CA HIS A 153 -14.83 -21.45 -17.29
C HIS A 153 -13.83 -22.48 -17.85
N ASP A 154 -13.28 -23.31 -16.98
CA ASP A 154 -12.42 -24.46 -17.34
C ASP A 154 -11.28 -24.09 -18.30
N VAL A 155 -10.61 -22.98 -18.03
CA VAL A 155 -9.52 -22.44 -18.86
C VAL A 155 -8.34 -23.41 -18.96
N LEU A 156 -8.08 -24.18 -17.89
CA LEU A 156 -6.97 -25.12 -17.82
C LEU A 156 -7.48 -26.55 -17.90
N PRO A 157 -6.76 -27.46 -18.60
CA PRO A 157 -7.01 -28.89 -18.51
C PRO A 157 -7.00 -29.37 -17.05
N LYS A 158 -7.89 -30.30 -16.70
CA LYS A 158 -8.06 -30.78 -15.32
C LYS A 158 -6.77 -31.30 -14.70
N GLU A 159 -5.96 -32.02 -15.49
CA GLU A 159 -4.68 -32.57 -15.04
C GLU A 159 -3.69 -31.47 -14.70
N LEU A 160 -3.54 -30.47 -15.58
CA LEU A 160 -2.68 -29.31 -15.36
C LEU A 160 -3.14 -28.45 -14.18
N ALA A 161 -4.45 -28.25 -14.03
CA ALA A 161 -5.00 -27.50 -12.91
C ALA A 161 -4.70 -28.18 -11.57
N ASN A 162 -4.81 -29.51 -11.51
CA ASN A 162 -4.52 -30.29 -10.30
C ASN A 162 -3.03 -30.33 -9.98
N SER A 163 -2.15 -30.49 -10.98
CA SER A 163 -0.70 -30.46 -10.76
C SER A 163 -0.24 -29.08 -10.28
N LEU A 164 -0.70 -28.02 -10.97
CA LEU A 164 -0.41 -26.64 -10.61
C LEU A 164 -0.87 -26.32 -9.17
N LEU A 165 -2.07 -26.77 -8.77
CA LEU A 165 -2.55 -26.57 -7.41
C LEU A 165 -1.65 -27.22 -6.36
N LYS A 166 -1.24 -28.48 -6.56
CA LYS A 166 -0.36 -29.19 -5.61
C LYS A 166 0.99 -28.49 -5.45
N VAL A 167 1.58 -28.08 -6.56
CA VAL A 167 2.85 -27.37 -6.59
C VAL A 167 2.73 -26.01 -5.91
N MET A 168 1.63 -25.28 -6.14
CA MET A 168 1.36 -23.99 -5.51
C MET A 168 1.07 -24.09 -4.02
N LEU A 169 0.42 -25.16 -3.55
CA LEU A 169 0.24 -25.37 -2.12
C LEU A 169 1.57 -25.56 -1.41
N LYS A 170 2.47 -26.38 -1.97
CA LYS A 170 3.82 -26.55 -1.42
C LYS A 170 4.61 -25.24 -1.42
N GLU A 171 4.56 -24.53 -2.54
CA GLU A 171 5.26 -23.25 -2.67
C GLU A 171 4.68 -22.17 -1.73
N SER A 172 3.39 -22.25 -1.40
CA SER A 172 2.69 -21.29 -0.54
C SER A 172 3.21 -21.23 0.89
N GLU A 173 3.88 -22.28 1.37
CA GLU A 173 4.57 -22.32 2.65
C GLU A 173 5.64 -21.23 2.76
N THR A 174 6.20 -20.83 1.62
CA THR A 174 7.26 -19.82 1.56
C THR A 174 6.73 -18.40 1.33
N TRP A 175 5.42 -18.21 1.19
CA TRP A 175 4.82 -16.90 0.93
C TRP A 175 4.76 -16.03 2.19
N HIS A 176 4.84 -14.72 2.00
CA HIS A 176 4.86 -13.74 3.10
C HIS A 176 3.60 -12.89 3.06
N ARG A 177 3.21 -12.33 4.21
CA ARG A 177 2.17 -11.31 4.23
C ARG A 177 2.77 -9.98 3.81
N ASN A 178 2.26 -9.43 2.71
CA ASN A 178 2.71 -8.12 2.26
C ASN A 178 2.26 -7.01 3.22
N GLN A 179 3.10 -5.99 3.40
CA GLN A 179 2.79 -4.80 4.19
C GLN A 179 2.80 -3.57 3.27
N TRP A 180 1.86 -2.65 3.46
CA TRP A 180 1.82 -1.40 2.71
C TRP A 180 1.24 -0.27 3.54
N TRP A 181 1.44 0.96 3.08
CA TRP A 181 0.86 2.14 3.70
C TRP A 181 -0.54 2.39 3.15
N LEU A 182 -1.54 2.39 4.03
CA LEU A 182 -2.92 2.77 3.72
C LEU A 182 -3.39 3.83 4.71
N PHE A 183 -3.69 5.04 4.22
CA PHE A 183 -4.11 6.20 5.05
C PHE A 183 -3.16 6.47 6.23
N GLU A 184 -1.86 6.65 5.94
CA GLU A 184 -0.81 6.94 6.94
C GLU A 184 -0.64 5.84 8.01
N ARG A 185 -1.14 4.63 7.75
CA ARG A 185 -0.95 3.47 8.61
C ARG A 185 -0.30 2.35 7.83
N LEU A 186 0.71 1.74 8.42
CA LEU A 186 1.25 0.49 7.92
C LEU A 186 0.22 -0.61 8.19
N VAL A 187 -0.35 -1.15 7.12
CA VAL A 187 -1.31 -2.25 7.17
C VAL A 187 -0.67 -3.52 6.61
N THR A 188 -1.07 -4.67 7.15
CA THR A 188 -0.61 -5.98 6.70
C THR A 188 -1.76 -6.68 5.97
N SER A 189 -1.46 -7.31 4.84
CA SER A 189 -2.41 -8.16 4.12
C SER A 189 -2.92 -9.28 5.03
N PRO A 190 -4.23 -9.58 5.04
CA PRO A 190 -4.73 -10.81 5.65
C PRO A 190 -4.31 -12.06 4.87
N ARG A 191 -3.78 -11.91 3.65
CA ARG A 191 -3.37 -13.00 2.76
C ARG A 191 -1.85 -13.05 2.59
N THR A 192 -1.31 -14.23 2.38
CA THR A 192 0.07 -14.43 1.91
C THR A 192 0.12 -14.33 0.39
N SER A 193 1.21 -13.80 -0.14
CA SER A 193 1.40 -13.62 -1.58
C SER A 193 2.88 -13.70 -1.95
N SER A 194 3.17 -14.08 -3.18
CA SER A 194 4.50 -14.03 -3.79
C SER A 194 4.40 -13.60 -5.25
N PHE A 195 5.48 -13.01 -5.77
CA PHE A 195 5.60 -12.58 -7.16
C PHE A 195 6.41 -13.59 -7.96
N TYR A 196 5.97 -13.83 -9.20
CA TYR A 196 6.62 -14.72 -10.13
C TYR A 196 6.85 -13.98 -11.45
N ILE A 197 7.96 -14.28 -12.12
CA ILE A 197 8.35 -13.76 -13.44
C ILE A 197 8.57 -14.96 -14.35
N SER A 198 8.02 -14.90 -15.57
CA SER A 198 8.28 -15.91 -16.59
C SER A 198 9.77 -15.94 -16.95
N ASN A 199 10.30 -17.14 -17.14
CA ASN A 199 11.71 -17.34 -17.47
C ASN A 199 12.11 -16.62 -18.76
N GLU A 200 11.20 -16.54 -19.73
CA GLU A 200 11.40 -15.79 -20.98
C GLU A 200 11.61 -14.30 -20.71
N VAL A 201 10.82 -13.72 -19.81
CA VAL A 201 10.84 -12.28 -19.51
C VAL A 201 12.04 -11.92 -18.64
N LYS A 202 12.41 -12.76 -17.67
CA LYS A 202 13.57 -12.53 -16.80
C LYS A 202 14.88 -12.47 -17.61
N ASN A 203 15.00 -13.28 -18.66
CA ASN A 203 16.18 -13.26 -19.53
C ASN A 203 16.27 -12.00 -20.41
N ILE A 204 15.15 -11.31 -20.63
CA ILE A 204 15.07 -10.12 -21.49
C ILE A 204 15.13 -8.84 -20.65
N TYR A 205 14.63 -8.89 -19.42
CA TYR A 205 14.54 -7.77 -18.49
C TYR A 205 15.17 -8.16 -17.15
N ASP A 206 16.41 -7.72 -16.92
CA ASP A 206 17.05 -7.62 -15.59
C ASP A 206 16.44 -6.47 -14.74
N GLY A 207 15.24 -6.02 -15.12
CA GLY A 207 14.57 -4.90 -14.49
C GLY A 207 14.04 -5.27 -13.11
N ASP A 208 14.32 -4.41 -12.15
CA ASP A 208 13.76 -4.48 -10.81
C ASP A 208 12.23 -4.43 -10.86
N VAL A 209 11.57 -5.43 -10.29
CA VAL A 209 10.11 -5.45 -10.19
C VAL A 209 9.68 -4.63 -8.99
N TYR A 210 8.99 -3.52 -9.22
CA TYR A 210 8.46 -2.68 -8.14
C TYR A 210 6.99 -3.02 -7.86
N TYR A 211 6.65 -3.18 -6.58
CA TYR A 211 5.28 -3.30 -6.12
C TYR A 211 5.07 -2.42 -4.89
N ASN A 212 3.99 -1.64 -4.88
CA ASN A 212 3.68 -0.72 -3.79
C ASN A 212 4.82 0.27 -3.44
N GLY A 213 5.57 0.71 -4.46
CA GLY A 213 6.67 1.67 -4.30
C GLY A 213 7.98 1.07 -3.76
N GLU A 214 8.01 -0.23 -3.45
CA GLU A 214 9.22 -0.94 -3.04
C GLU A 214 9.67 -1.94 -4.10
N LYS A 215 10.99 -2.13 -4.20
CA LYS A 215 11.57 -3.18 -5.03
C LYS A 215 11.20 -4.53 -4.42
N THR A 216 10.62 -5.40 -5.24
CA THR A 216 10.28 -6.77 -4.86
C THR A 216 11.58 -7.55 -4.73
N VAL A 217 12.00 -7.79 -3.49
CA VAL A 217 13.31 -8.39 -3.17
C VAL A 217 13.47 -9.80 -3.75
N ASN A 218 12.37 -10.55 -3.92
CA ASN A 218 12.40 -11.97 -4.29
C ASN A 218 11.39 -12.30 -5.39
N ALA A 219 11.53 -11.70 -6.57
CA ALA A 219 10.71 -12.09 -7.71
C ALA A 219 11.16 -13.48 -8.21
N ARG A 220 10.31 -14.48 -8.00
CA ARG A 220 10.61 -15.89 -8.26
C ARG A 220 10.45 -16.22 -9.74
N GLN A 221 11.09 -17.29 -10.18
CA GLN A 221 10.89 -17.82 -11.53
C GLN A 221 9.60 -18.62 -11.62
N PHE A 222 8.98 -18.62 -12.79
CA PHE A 222 7.82 -19.48 -13.07
C PHE A 222 8.22 -20.95 -12.95
N LEU A 223 7.37 -21.71 -12.25
CA LEU A 223 7.46 -23.15 -12.21
C LEU A 223 6.98 -23.74 -13.55
N PRO A 224 7.40 -24.96 -13.93
CA PRO A 224 7.07 -25.52 -15.24
C PRO A 224 5.55 -25.57 -15.49
N GLU A 225 4.76 -25.92 -14.47
CA GLU A 225 3.30 -25.96 -14.55
C GLU A 225 2.70 -24.55 -14.75
N MET A 226 3.32 -23.51 -14.17
CA MET A 226 2.89 -22.12 -14.39
C MET A 226 3.15 -21.68 -15.83
N GLU A 227 4.28 -22.08 -16.41
CA GLU A 227 4.66 -21.69 -17.77
C GLU A 227 3.75 -22.36 -18.81
N GLU A 228 3.38 -23.62 -18.60
CA GLU A 228 2.36 -24.29 -19.39
C GLU A 228 1.00 -23.60 -19.28
N ALA A 229 0.55 -23.30 -18.06
CA ALA A 229 -0.70 -22.58 -17.83
C ALA A 229 -0.67 -21.18 -18.46
N ARG A 230 0.46 -20.47 -18.36
CA ARG A 230 0.66 -19.15 -18.98
C ARG A 230 0.42 -19.19 -20.48
N LYS A 231 0.99 -20.17 -21.18
CA LYS A 231 0.85 -20.30 -22.65
C LYS A 231 -0.63 -20.47 -23.05
N ILE A 232 -1.36 -21.33 -22.35
CA ILE A 232 -2.79 -21.56 -22.58
C ILE A 232 -3.60 -20.28 -22.34
N ILE A 233 -3.40 -19.65 -21.17
CA ILE A 233 -4.12 -18.42 -20.79
C ILE A 233 -3.80 -17.29 -21.77
N MET A 234 -2.53 -17.11 -22.14
CA MET A 234 -2.07 -16.07 -23.04
C MET A 234 -2.74 -16.18 -24.41
N ASN A 235 -2.83 -17.39 -24.97
CA ASN A 235 -3.51 -17.62 -26.26
C ASN A 235 -4.99 -17.23 -26.19
N ILE A 236 -5.70 -17.71 -25.17
CA ILE A 236 -7.13 -17.43 -24.96
C ILE A 236 -7.39 -15.92 -24.77
N VAL A 237 -6.58 -15.25 -23.95
CA VAL A 237 -6.71 -13.81 -23.70
C VAL A 237 -6.43 -13.02 -24.97
N ASN A 238 -5.42 -13.39 -25.75
CA ASN A 238 -5.10 -12.73 -27.01
C ASN A 238 -6.23 -12.87 -28.03
N GLU A 239 -6.88 -14.03 -28.13
CA GLU A 239 -8.06 -14.22 -28.98
C GLU A 239 -9.24 -13.35 -28.53
N LYS A 240 -9.57 -13.34 -27.23
CA LYS A 240 -10.65 -12.50 -26.69
C LYS A 240 -10.36 -11.02 -26.84
N ARG A 241 -9.09 -10.61 -26.76
CA ARG A 241 -8.69 -9.22 -26.97
C ARG A 241 -8.88 -8.81 -28.44
N LYS A 242 -8.50 -9.66 -29.40
CA LYS A 242 -8.72 -9.40 -30.83
C LYS A 242 -10.20 -9.15 -31.13
N ASN A 243 -11.09 -9.95 -30.55
CA ASN A 243 -12.54 -9.84 -30.75
C ASN A 243 -13.18 -8.54 -30.18
N ARG A 244 -12.46 -7.78 -29.33
CA ARG A 244 -12.98 -6.53 -28.74
C ARG A 244 -12.44 -5.27 -29.39
N VAL A 245 -11.31 -5.39 -30.11
CA VAL A 245 -10.59 -4.25 -30.71
C VAL A 245 -10.95 -4.10 -32.21
N MET A 246 -11.67 -5.08 -32.79
CA MET A 246 -12.42 -4.90 -34.04
C MET A 246 -13.79 -4.31 -33.75
#